data_AF-A0A2U1CEP7-F1
#
_entry.id   AF-A0A2U1CEP7-F1
#
_cell.length_a   1.000
_cell.length_b   1.000
_cell.length_c   1.000
_cell.angle_alpha   90.00
_cell.angle_beta   90.00
_cell.angle_gamma   90.00
#
_symmetry.space_group_name_H-M   'P 1'
#
loop_
_entity.id
_entity.type
_entity.pdbx_description
1 polymer ?
#
loop_
_entity_poly.entity_id
_entity_poly.type
_entity_poly.pdbx_seq_one_letter_code
_entity_poly.pdbx_strand_id
1 'polypeptide(L)'
;MDIPWRLYGVGSLGVSALALTMAPGSPSVNNNIASNYLSTTAMAAPGLSLLAMIIAILLGHLYFSWELRNVRRDDEHFLPTGTEIAQVDLLSEAGASDNFKEMNIFLALAPSILLIILLNLVGLPVYIASFVAILAAYILFWNRLHAKVATAQRGAVQAITSACTVALVVGFGSVVASTSGYQVILDALAMIPDSLGYFQVIIAVNLAAGVTGSSSGGLSIALDSLSDRFLNVLNLNPEAVHRIACISSGGLDSLPCNGTVLNELAMAKLPPRVGYRPMFVLTVITPILTSCLIGLVATFIGGL
;
A
#
# COMPACT_ATOMS: atom_id res chain seq x y z
N MET A 1 -20.20 17.22 -9.73
CA MET A 1 -19.08 17.18 -10.70
C MET A 1 -19.43 16.14 -11.74
N ASP A 2 -19.27 16.45 -13.02
CA ASP A 2 -19.52 15.51 -14.13
C ASP A 2 -18.17 14.93 -14.58
N ILE A 3 -17.80 13.79 -14.02
CA ILE A 3 -16.51 13.12 -14.24
C ILE A 3 -16.81 11.66 -14.60
N PRO A 4 -16.21 11.09 -15.65
CA PRO A 4 -16.42 9.69 -16.02
C PRO A 4 -16.11 8.74 -14.86
N TRP A 5 -17.02 7.80 -14.60
CA TRP A 5 -16.88 6.85 -13.51
C TRP A 5 -15.65 5.94 -13.66
N ARG A 6 -15.19 5.71 -14.90
CA ARG A 6 -13.94 4.97 -15.18
C ARG A 6 -12.70 5.59 -14.53
N LEU A 7 -12.77 6.85 -14.10
CA LEU A 7 -11.71 7.53 -13.36
C LEU A 7 -11.75 7.25 -11.85
N TYR A 8 -12.62 6.36 -11.35
CA TYR A 8 -12.65 5.95 -9.95
C TYR A 8 -11.26 5.56 -9.40
N GLY A 9 -10.48 4.78 -10.18
CA GLY A 9 -9.15 4.31 -9.81
C GLY A 9 -8.08 5.40 -9.63
N VAL A 10 -8.42 6.67 -9.89
CA VAL A 10 -7.59 7.83 -9.54
C VAL A 10 -7.32 7.90 -8.03
N GLY A 11 -8.29 7.48 -7.20
CA GLY A 11 -8.17 7.47 -5.75
C GLY A 11 -7.06 6.55 -5.21
N SER A 12 -6.65 5.55 -5.99
CA SER A 12 -5.63 4.57 -5.60
C SER A 12 -4.25 5.20 -5.39
N LEU A 13 -3.97 6.40 -5.94
CA LEU A 13 -2.76 7.15 -5.60
C LEU A 13 -2.68 7.47 -4.11
N GLY A 14 -3.79 7.91 -3.50
CA GLY A 14 -3.81 8.31 -2.09
C GLY A 14 -3.71 7.11 -1.14
N VAL A 15 -4.50 6.07 -1.41
CA VAL A 15 -4.59 4.90 -0.53
C VAL A 15 -3.41 3.95 -0.76
N SER A 16 -3.23 3.49 -2.00
CA SER A 16 -2.34 2.38 -2.34
C SER A 16 -0.90 2.82 -2.57
N ALA A 17 -0.65 4.03 -3.08
CA ALA A 17 0.71 4.54 -3.22
C ALA A 17 1.14 5.34 -1.97
N LEU A 18 0.48 6.47 -1.69
CA LEU A 18 0.91 7.39 -0.64
C LEU A 18 0.80 6.79 0.76
N ALA A 19 -0.40 6.43 1.22
CA ALA A 19 -0.62 5.99 2.60
C ALA A 19 0.00 4.62 2.90
N LEU A 20 -0.11 3.67 1.97
CA LEU A 20 0.37 2.30 2.15
C LEU A 20 1.90 2.21 2.10
N THR A 21 2.56 2.86 1.14
CA THR A 21 3.98 2.59 0.83
C THR A 21 4.94 3.75 1.08
N MET A 22 4.49 5.00 0.93
CA MET A 22 5.37 6.17 0.96
C MET A 22 5.32 6.94 2.27
N ALA A 23 4.17 6.99 2.94
CA ALA A 23 3.96 7.85 4.10
C ALA A 23 4.80 7.40 5.31
N PRO A 24 5.61 8.30 5.90
CA PRO A 24 6.37 7.99 7.10
C PRO A 24 5.42 7.90 8.29
N GLY A 25 5.65 6.93 9.17
CA GLY A 25 4.84 6.73 10.36
C GLY A 25 3.42 6.22 10.10
N SER A 26 3.09 5.83 8.86
CA SER A 26 1.79 5.20 8.61
C SER A 26 1.76 3.81 9.27
N PRO A 27 0.62 3.39 9.86
CA PRO A 27 0.46 2.06 10.45
C PRO A 27 0.28 0.97 9.37
N SER A 28 0.94 1.13 8.22
CA SER A 28 0.81 0.21 7.10
C SER A 28 1.50 -1.13 7.37
N VAL A 29 0.97 -2.18 6.76
CA VAL A 29 1.57 -3.52 6.82
C VAL A 29 2.99 -3.51 6.28
N ASN A 30 3.25 -2.73 5.23
CA ASN A 30 4.56 -2.59 4.60
C ASN A 30 5.60 -1.99 5.55
N ASN A 31 5.27 -0.88 6.22
CA ASN A 31 6.16 -0.28 7.23
C ASN A 31 6.44 -1.26 8.37
N ASN A 32 5.44 -2.03 8.80
CA ASN A 32 5.61 -3.03 9.86
C ASN A 32 6.52 -4.20 9.42
N ILE A 33 6.33 -4.74 8.21
CA ILE A 33 7.20 -5.79 7.66
C ILE A 33 8.64 -5.30 7.56
N ALA A 34 8.87 -4.14 6.94
CA ALA A 34 10.21 -3.59 6.79
C ALA A 34 10.87 -3.29 8.14
N SER A 35 10.10 -2.81 9.13
CA SER A 35 10.60 -2.60 10.50
C SER A 35 11.15 -3.87 11.13
N ASN A 36 10.45 -5.00 10.97
CA ASN A 36 10.87 -6.28 11.55
C ASN A 36 12.14 -6.84 10.90
N TYR A 37 12.27 -6.73 9.58
CA TYR A 37 13.44 -7.26 8.86
C TYR A 37 14.68 -6.37 8.97
N LEU A 38 14.50 -5.05 9.05
CA LEU A 38 15.59 -4.08 8.98
C LEU A 38 15.94 -3.45 10.33
N SER A 39 15.24 -3.84 11.41
CA SER A 39 15.41 -3.26 12.76
C SER A 39 15.22 -1.74 12.80
N THR A 40 14.30 -1.23 11.98
CA THR A 40 13.94 0.19 11.88
C THR A 40 12.53 0.46 12.47
N THR A 41 12.05 1.70 12.43
CA THR A 41 10.67 2.05 12.83
C THR A 41 9.79 2.44 11.65
N ALA A 42 8.48 2.56 11.84
CA ALA A 42 7.55 3.04 10.80
C ALA A 42 7.91 4.45 10.27
N MET A 43 8.64 5.25 11.05
CA MET A 43 9.11 6.58 10.70
C MET A 43 10.40 6.59 9.85
N ALA A 44 10.96 5.42 9.50
CA ALA A 44 12.24 5.31 8.80
C ALA A 44 12.38 6.22 7.57
N ALA A 45 13.52 6.92 7.48
CA ALA A 45 13.87 7.87 6.42
C ALA A 45 12.74 8.86 6.08
N PRO A 46 12.29 9.71 7.03
CA PRO A 46 11.14 10.60 6.82
C PRO A 46 11.40 11.62 5.71
N GLY A 47 12.65 12.07 5.53
CA GLY A 47 13.04 12.96 4.43
C GLY A 47 12.83 12.33 3.04
N LEU A 48 13.30 11.08 2.85
CA LEU A 48 13.07 10.35 1.60
C LEU A 48 11.58 10.06 1.39
N SER A 49 10.84 9.80 2.47
CA SER A 49 9.41 9.56 2.44
C SER A 49 8.62 10.78 1.96
N LEU A 50 8.89 11.96 2.52
CA LEU A 50 8.25 13.20 2.11
C LEU A 50 8.60 13.57 0.67
N LEU A 51 9.86 13.39 0.28
CA LEU A 51 10.28 13.59 -1.11
C LEU A 51 9.54 12.63 -2.05
N ALA A 52 9.40 11.35 -1.68
CA ALA A 52 8.68 10.36 -2.45
C ALA A 52 7.20 10.75 -2.63
N MET A 53 6.55 11.19 -1.55
CA MET A 53 5.17 11.66 -1.60
C MET A 53 5.01 12.87 -2.52
N ILE A 54 5.93 13.85 -2.46
CA ILE A 54 5.90 15.03 -3.34
C ILE A 54 6.04 14.58 -4.80
N ILE A 55 7.01 13.72 -5.12
CA ILE A 55 7.21 13.18 -6.47
C ILE A 55 5.95 12.46 -6.95
N ALA A 56 5.38 11.58 -6.14
CA ALA A 56 4.17 10.83 -6.49
C ALA A 56 2.95 11.73 -6.69
N ILE A 57 2.79 12.77 -5.87
CA ILE A 57 1.73 13.78 -6.03
C ILE A 57 1.93 14.55 -7.35
N LEU A 58 3.16 14.94 -7.69
CA LEU A 58 3.45 15.64 -8.94
C LEU A 58 3.18 14.75 -10.15
N LEU A 59 3.64 13.50 -10.15
CA LEU A 59 3.38 12.52 -11.21
C LEU A 59 1.88 12.25 -11.36
N GLY A 60 1.18 12.06 -10.24
CA GLY A 60 -0.27 11.91 -10.20
C GLY A 60 -0.99 13.13 -10.77
N HIS A 61 -0.59 14.34 -10.38
CA HIS A 61 -1.17 15.58 -10.89
C HIS A 61 -0.95 15.74 -12.39
N LEU A 62 0.23 15.39 -12.92
CA LEU A 62 0.51 15.40 -14.35
C LEU A 62 -0.41 14.42 -15.09
N TYR A 63 -0.54 13.19 -14.59
CA TYR A 63 -1.44 12.21 -15.16
C TYR A 63 -2.91 12.65 -15.10
N PHE A 64 -3.39 13.13 -13.95
CA PHE A 64 -4.77 13.61 -13.81
C PHE A 64 -5.06 14.78 -14.73
N SER A 65 -4.15 15.74 -14.82
CA SER A 65 -4.32 16.90 -15.70
C SER A 65 -4.38 16.48 -17.17
N TRP A 66 -3.55 15.50 -17.56
CA TRP A 66 -3.55 14.93 -18.90
C TRP A 66 -4.84 14.15 -19.19
N GLU A 67 -5.26 13.27 -18.28
CA GLU A 67 -6.46 12.44 -18.45
C GLU A 67 -7.74 13.29 -18.47
N LEU A 68 -7.84 14.31 -17.61
CA LEU A 68 -8.96 15.26 -17.62
C LEU A 68 -9.00 16.11 -18.89
N ARG A 69 -7.87 16.37 -19.55
CA ARG A 69 -7.87 17.03 -20.87
C ARG A 69 -8.41 16.09 -21.95
N ASN A 70 -8.03 14.81 -21.91
CA ASN A 70 -8.54 13.82 -22.86
C ASN A 70 -10.05 13.61 -22.68
N VAL A 71 -10.51 13.43 -21.45
CA VAL A 71 -11.95 13.30 -21.12
C VAL A 71 -12.76 14.48 -21.65
N ARG A 72 -12.26 15.71 -21.51
CA ARG A 72 -12.92 16.92 -22.04
C ARG A 72 -12.88 17.00 -23.56
N ARG A 73 -11.81 16.52 -24.18
CA ARG A 73 -11.69 16.47 -25.65
C ARG A 73 -12.65 15.45 -26.24
N ASP A 74 -12.81 14.32 -25.55
CA ASP A 74 -13.59 13.17 -25.99
C ASP A 74 -15.06 13.25 -25.51
N ASP A 75 -15.45 14.37 -24.89
CA ASP A 75 -16.80 14.68 -24.35
C ASP A 75 -17.35 13.54 -23.46
N GLU A 76 -16.48 12.98 -22.61
CA GLU A 76 -16.85 11.90 -21.72
C GLU A 76 -17.52 12.41 -20.44
N HIS A 77 -18.69 11.85 -20.11
CA HIS A 77 -19.50 12.23 -18.96
C HIS A 77 -19.67 11.07 -17.96
N PHE A 78 -20.19 11.37 -16.77
CA PHE A 78 -20.51 10.38 -15.73
C PHE A 78 -21.47 9.29 -16.24
N LEU A 79 -22.53 9.67 -16.96
CA LEU A 79 -23.35 8.73 -17.73
C LEU A 79 -22.79 8.68 -19.17
N PRO A 80 -22.51 7.53 -19.79
CA PRO A 80 -22.93 6.15 -19.45
C PRO A 80 -21.92 5.34 -18.62
N THR A 81 -20.77 5.90 -18.26
CA THR A 81 -19.68 5.14 -17.59
C THR A 81 -20.03 4.69 -16.16
N GLY A 82 -20.92 5.42 -15.47
CA GLY A 82 -21.40 5.13 -14.11
C GLY A 82 -22.81 4.56 -14.05
N THR A 83 -23.34 4.03 -15.16
CA THR A 83 -24.75 3.58 -15.22
C THR A 83 -25.06 2.47 -14.20
N GLU A 84 -24.13 1.55 -13.95
CA GLU A 84 -24.32 0.46 -12.97
C GLU A 84 -24.29 0.95 -11.52
N ILE A 85 -23.39 1.91 -11.19
CA ILE A 85 -23.33 2.44 -9.82
C ILE A 85 -24.54 3.33 -9.50
N ALA A 86 -25.08 4.03 -10.51
CA ALA A 86 -26.25 4.88 -10.34
C ALA A 86 -27.55 4.11 -10.05
N GLN A 87 -27.57 2.79 -10.28
CA GLN A 87 -28.70 1.91 -9.94
C GLN A 87 -28.68 1.44 -8.48
N VAL A 88 -27.58 1.66 -7.77
CA VAL A 88 -27.42 1.24 -6.36
C VAL A 88 -27.95 2.33 -5.44
N ASP A 89 -28.99 2.02 -4.68
CA ASP A 89 -29.44 2.86 -3.56
C ASP A 89 -28.57 2.59 -2.33
N LEU A 90 -27.53 3.42 -2.17
CA LEU A 90 -26.58 3.34 -1.06
C LEU A 90 -27.24 3.49 0.32
N LEU A 91 -28.38 4.20 0.40
CA LEU A 91 -29.09 4.40 1.67
C LEU A 91 -29.87 3.16 2.05
N SER A 92 -30.53 2.53 1.07
CA SER A 92 -31.24 1.26 1.26
C SER A 92 -30.28 0.10 1.54
N GLU A 93 -29.11 0.02 0.88
CA GLU A 93 -28.13 -1.05 1.12
C GLU A 93 -27.39 -0.90 2.46
N ALA A 94 -27.16 0.32 2.93
CA ALA A 94 -26.52 0.57 4.23
C ALA A 94 -27.42 0.26 5.43
N GLY A 95 -28.69 -0.14 5.19
CA GLY A 95 -29.69 -0.33 6.24
C GLY A 95 -29.99 0.97 7.00
N ALA A 96 -29.74 2.13 6.37
CA ALA A 96 -30.00 3.42 6.96
C ALA A 96 -31.52 3.59 7.05
N SER A 97 -32.06 3.55 8.26
CA SER A 97 -33.42 4.05 8.49
C SER A 97 -33.47 5.54 8.16
N ASP A 98 -34.66 6.07 7.86
CA ASP A 98 -34.91 7.49 7.59
C ASP A 98 -34.36 8.47 8.66
N ASN A 99 -33.86 7.96 9.80
CA ASN A 99 -33.25 8.68 10.91
C ASN A 99 -31.71 8.53 10.99
N PHE A 100 -30.99 8.48 9.87
CA PHE A 100 -29.52 8.49 9.88
C PHE A 100 -28.99 9.83 10.41
N LYS A 101 -28.54 9.85 11.67
CA LYS A 101 -27.92 11.04 12.27
C LYS A 101 -26.43 11.10 11.90
N GLU A 102 -26.02 12.12 11.17
CA GLU A 102 -24.62 12.37 10.85
C GLU A 102 -23.73 12.39 12.11
N MET A 103 -22.49 11.94 11.97
CA MET A 103 -21.49 11.93 13.04
C MET A 103 -20.50 13.07 12.81
N ASN A 104 -20.11 13.74 13.89
CA ASN A 104 -19.04 14.74 13.82
C ASN A 104 -17.76 14.08 13.29
N ILE A 105 -17.15 14.70 12.27
CA ILE A 105 -15.93 14.21 11.61
C ILE A 105 -14.78 13.99 12.60
N PHE A 106 -14.63 14.84 13.61
CA PHE A 106 -13.56 14.67 14.62
C PHE A 106 -13.78 13.43 15.49
N LEU A 107 -15.04 13.11 15.79
CA LEU A 107 -15.37 11.89 16.53
C LEU A 107 -15.16 10.64 15.67
N ALA A 108 -15.45 10.73 14.37
CA ALA A 108 -15.19 9.66 13.40
C ALA A 108 -13.69 9.36 13.29
N LEU A 109 -12.85 10.39 13.29
CA LEU A 109 -11.40 10.28 13.13
C LEU A 109 -10.66 10.00 14.45
N ALA A 110 -11.30 10.17 15.60
CA ALA A 110 -10.65 10.05 16.91
C ALA A 110 -9.88 8.73 17.11
N PRO A 111 -10.39 7.54 16.73
CA PRO A 111 -9.63 6.30 16.84
C PRO A 111 -8.38 6.28 15.94
N SER A 112 -8.47 6.81 14.71
CA SER A 112 -7.34 6.89 13.79
C SER A 112 -6.28 7.90 14.26
N ILE A 113 -6.70 9.02 14.82
CA ILE A 113 -5.80 10.01 15.43
C ILE A 113 -5.08 9.37 16.62
N LEU A 114 -5.81 8.67 17.49
CA LEU A 114 -5.24 7.94 18.62
C LEU A 114 -4.19 6.92 18.17
N LEU A 115 -4.49 6.13 17.12
CA LEU A 115 -3.54 5.20 16.53
C LEU A 115 -2.23 5.89 16.11
N ILE A 116 -2.33 6.99 15.37
CA ILE A 116 -1.16 7.73 14.88
C ILE A 116 -0.32 8.28 16.04
N ILE A 117 -0.96 8.80 17.10
CA ILE A 117 -0.28 9.29 18.30
C ILE A 117 0.44 8.15 19.02
N LEU A 118 -0.24 7.03 19.27
CA LEU A 118 0.35 5.89 19.99
C LEU A 118 1.51 5.27 19.22
N LEU A 119 1.39 5.17 17.89
CA LEU A 119 2.44 4.61 17.06
C LEU A 119 3.67 5.54 16.98
N ASN A 120 3.46 6.82 16.67
CA ASN A 120 4.57 7.70 16.28
C ASN A 120 5.10 8.59 17.42
N LEU A 121 4.23 9.06 18.31
CA LEU A 121 4.64 9.93 19.42
C LEU A 121 5.01 9.14 20.66
N VAL A 122 4.23 8.09 20.98
CA VAL A 122 4.52 7.22 22.14
C VAL A 122 5.51 6.12 21.77
N GLY A 123 5.61 5.75 20.49
CA GLY A 123 6.52 4.69 20.03
C GLY A 123 6.04 3.29 20.39
N LEU A 124 4.73 3.08 20.59
CA LEU A 124 4.20 1.76 20.85
C LEU A 124 4.29 0.88 19.60
N PRO A 125 4.53 -0.44 19.76
CA PRO A 125 4.44 -1.38 18.65
C PRO A 125 3.09 -1.29 17.93
N VAL A 126 3.10 -1.42 16.60
CA VAL A 126 1.92 -1.23 15.72
C VAL A 126 0.73 -2.06 16.20
N TYR A 127 0.95 -3.30 16.65
CA TYR A 127 -0.12 -4.18 17.13
C TYR A 127 -0.78 -3.68 18.42
N ILE A 128 -0.01 -3.08 19.36
CA ILE A 128 -0.56 -2.50 20.59
C ILE A 128 -1.32 -1.22 20.27
N ALA A 129 -0.72 -0.33 19.47
CA ALA A 129 -1.35 0.92 19.08
C ALA A 129 -2.68 0.68 18.34
N SER A 130 -2.69 -0.31 17.43
CA SER A 130 -3.90 -0.72 16.69
C SER A 130 -4.97 -1.31 17.60
N PHE A 131 -4.59 -2.16 18.56
CA PHE A 131 -5.53 -2.75 19.51
C PHE A 131 -6.22 -1.68 20.36
N VAL A 132 -5.47 -0.73 20.92
CA VAL A 132 -6.03 0.36 21.73
C VAL A 132 -6.95 1.25 20.89
N ALA A 133 -6.58 1.57 19.65
CA ALA A 133 -7.42 2.33 18.74
C ALA A 133 -8.73 1.61 18.39
N ILE A 134 -8.68 0.30 18.16
CA ILE A 134 -9.87 -0.53 17.89
C ILE A 134 -10.80 -0.55 19.12
N LEU A 135 -10.26 -0.70 20.33
CA LEU A 135 -11.05 -0.63 21.56
C LEU A 135 -11.71 0.74 21.73
N ALA A 136 -10.97 1.82 21.48
CA ALA A 136 -11.52 3.17 21.52
C ALA A 136 -12.65 3.34 20.49
N ALA A 137 -12.49 2.87 19.26
CA ALA A 137 -13.54 2.88 18.24
C ALA A 137 -14.79 2.11 18.69
N TYR A 138 -14.60 0.92 19.26
CA TYR A 138 -15.69 0.07 19.71
C TYR A 138 -16.50 0.70 20.86
N ILE A 139 -15.81 1.41 21.77
CA ILE A 139 -16.44 2.15 22.87
C ILE A 139 -17.13 3.41 22.35
N LEU A 140 -16.45 4.23 21.56
CA LEU A 140 -16.99 5.50 21.04
C LEU A 140 -18.21 5.29 20.13
N PHE A 141 -18.19 4.23 19.32
CA PHE A 141 -19.27 3.93 18.37
C PHE A 141 -20.26 2.89 18.89
N TRP A 142 -20.23 2.54 20.18
CA TRP A 142 -21.07 1.51 20.79
C TRP A 142 -22.56 1.65 20.48
N ASN A 143 -23.08 2.88 20.53
CA ASN A 143 -24.50 3.18 20.30
C ASN A 143 -24.89 3.16 18.81
N ARG A 144 -23.92 3.20 17.90
CA ARG A 144 -24.13 3.17 16.44
C ARG A 144 -23.88 1.79 15.85
N LEU A 145 -23.24 0.88 16.59
CA LEU A 145 -23.02 -0.51 16.19
C LEU A 145 -24.28 -1.35 16.50
N HIS A 146 -25.09 -1.60 15.47
CA HIS A 146 -26.29 -2.42 15.60
C HIS A 146 -25.97 -3.89 15.95
N ALA A 147 -25.03 -4.53 15.24
CA ALA A 147 -24.67 -5.94 15.42
C ALA A 147 -23.27 -6.11 16.03
N LYS A 148 -23.09 -5.68 17.28
CA LYS A 148 -21.78 -5.54 17.95
C LYS A 148 -20.92 -6.82 17.91
N VAL A 149 -21.49 -7.93 18.35
CA VAL A 149 -20.82 -9.24 18.38
C VAL A 149 -20.53 -9.74 16.96
N ALA A 150 -21.49 -9.63 16.04
CA ALA A 150 -21.29 -10.05 14.65
C ALA A 150 -20.21 -9.21 13.94
N THR A 151 -20.11 -7.91 14.24
CA THR A 151 -19.04 -7.05 13.73
C THR A 151 -17.67 -7.49 14.27
N ALA A 152 -17.57 -7.77 15.58
CA ALA A 152 -16.34 -8.30 16.17
C ALA A 152 -15.97 -9.67 15.56
N GLN A 153 -16.93 -10.56 15.36
CA GLN A 153 -16.74 -11.88 14.74
C GLN A 153 -16.25 -11.76 13.30
N ARG A 154 -16.86 -10.88 12.48
CA ARG A 154 -16.40 -10.62 11.10
C ARG A 154 -14.95 -10.12 11.08
N GLY A 155 -14.61 -9.19 11.97
CA GLY A 155 -13.24 -8.71 12.12
C GLY A 155 -12.27 -9.83 12.51
N ALA A 156 -12.64 -10.68 13.46
CA ALA A 156 -11.81 -11.80 13.90
C ALA A 156 -11.56 -12.82 12.78
N VAL A 157 -12.59 -13.20 12.02
CA VAL A 157 -12.45 -14.11 10.88
C VAL A 157 -11.53 -13.51 9.81
N GLN A 158 -11.71 -12.23 9.49
CA GLN A 158 -10.86 -11.52 8.51
C GLN A 158 -9.40 -11.44 8.99
N ALA A 159 -9.16 -11.20 10.28
CA ALA A 159 -7.83 -11.17 10.87
C ALA A 159 -7.14 -12.54 10.78
N ILE A 160 -7.86 -13.65 11.01
CA ILE A 160 -7.33 -15.01 10.87
C ILE A 160 -6.88 -15.26 9.43
N THR A 161 -7.73 -14.97 8.45
CA THR A 161 -7.39 -15.14 7.02
C THR A 161 -6.15 -14.34 6.65
N SER A 162 -6.05 -13.09 7.11
CA SER A 162 -4.89 -12.23 6.89
C SER A 162 -3.61 -12.81 7.53
N ALA A 163 -3.68 -13.19 8.81
CA ALA A 163 -2.54 -13.74 9.55
C ALA A 163 -2.04 -15.07 8.96
N CYS A 164 -2.95 -15.99 8.59
CA CYS A 164 -2.60 -17.24 7.92
C CYS A 164 -1.90 -16.99 6.58
N THR A 165 -2.35 -16.00 5.81
CA THR A 165 -1.72 -15.65 4.53
C THR A 165 -0.28 -15.20 4.74
N VAL A 166 -0.02 -14.30 5.70
CA VAL A 166 1.34 -13.85 6.02
C VAL A 166 2.21 -15.01 6.50
N ALA A 167 1.70 -15.86 7.38
CA ALA A 167 2.43 -17.03 7.88
C ALA A 167 2.80 -18.01 6.75
N LEU A 168 1.88 -18.25 5.81
CA LEU A 168 2.13 -19.09 4.64
C LEU A 168 3.20 -18.49 3.71
N VAL A 169 3.19 -17.17 3.50
CA VAL A 169 4.20 -16.49 2.68
C VAL A 169 5.58 -16.57 3.33
N VAL A 170 5.69 -16.33 4.65
CA VAL A 170 6.95 -16.47 5.38
C VAL A 170 7.43 -17.94 5.37
N GLY A 171 6.51 -18.89 5.56
CA GLY A 171 6.82 -20.32 5.45
C GLY A 171 7.26 -20.74 4.06
N PHE A 172 6.68 -20.18 3.01
CA PHE A 172 7.12 -20.39 1.63
C PHE A 172 8.52 -19.81 1.41
N GLY A 173 8.78 -18.58 1.88
CA GLY A 173 10.10 -17.94 1.82
C GLY A 173 11.21 -18.77 2.45
N SER A 174 10.97 -19.32 3.65
CA SER A 174 11.96 -20.16 4.34
C SER A 174 12.22 -21.48 3.62
N VAL A 175 11.20 -22.11 3.03
CA VAL A 175 11.38 -23.30 2.19
C VAL A 175 12.17 -22.95 0.93
N VAL A 176 11.82 -21.86 0.23
CA VAL A 176 12.56 -21.41 -0.96
C VAL A 176 14.03 -21.18 -0.62
N ALA A 177 14.33 -20.49 0.48
CA ALA A 177 15.68 -20.22 0.96
C ALA A 177 16.50 -21.51 1.23
N SER A 178 15.84 -22.62 1.55
CA SER A 178 16.49 -23.92 1.75
C SER A 178 16.77 -24.72 0.46
N THR A 179 16.24 -24.27 -0.69
CA THR A 179 16.42 -24.95 -1.98
C THR A 179 17.72 -24.54 -2.69
N SER A 180 18.28 -25.43 -3.52
CA SER A 180 19.45 -25.10 -4.36
C SER A 180 19.16 -24.01 -5.40
N GLY A 181 17.90 -23.84 -5.81
CA GLY A 181 17.48 -22.76 -6.71
C GLY A 181 17.63 -21.37 -6.10
N TYR A 182 17.63 -21.27 -4.77
CA TYR A 182 17.87 -20.00 -4.06
C TYR A 182 19.26 -19.44 -4.31
N GLN A 183 20.27 -20.31 -4.37
CA GLN A 183 21.64 -19.90 -4.68
C GLN A 183 21.73 -19.30 -6.09
N VAL A 184 20.93 -19.79 -7.05
CA VAL A 184 20.87 -19.21 -8.40
C VAL A 184 20.35 -17.76 -8.38
N ILE A 185 19.40 -17.46 -7.50
CA ILE A 185 18.91 -16.07 -7.32
C ILE A 185 20.00 -15.20 -6.70
N LEU A 186 20.70 -15.69 -5.67
CA LEU A 186 21.82 -14.97 -5.07
C LEU A 186 22.95 -14.74 -6.08
N ASP A 187 23.26 -15.72 -6.92
CA ASP A 187 24.29 -15.64 -7.96
C ASP A 187 23.87 -14.66 -9.08
N ALA A 188 22.59 -14.69 -9.49
CA ALA A 188 22.03 -13.73 -10.44
C ALA A 188 22.07 -12.30 -9.89
N LEU A 189 21.84 -12.11 -8.59
CA LEU A 189 21.95 -10.82 -7.91
C LEU A 189 23.41 -10.41 -7.64
N ALA A 190 24.33 -11.35 -7.52
CA ALA A 190 25.77 -11.08 -7.48
C ALA A 190 26.31 -10.66 -8.85
N MET A 191 25.68 -11.10 -9.94
CA MET A 191 25.97 -10.60 -11.30
C MET A 191 25.48 -9.16 -11.51
N ILE A 192 24.50 -8.69 -10.73
CA ILE A 192 24.09 -7.28 -10.77
C ILE A 192 25.22 -6.45 -10.17
N PRO A 193 25.78 -5.46 -10.90
CA PRO A 193 26.88 -4.64 -10.41
C PRO A 193 26.56 -4.03 -9.04
N ASP A 194 27.46 -4.19 -8.06
CA ASP A 194 27.29 -3.59 -6.73
C ASP A 194 27.16 -2.05 -6.78
N SER A 195 27.69 -1.43 -7.85
CA SER A 195 27.49 0.00 -8.16
C SER A 195 26.02 0.45 -8.26
N LEU A 196 25.08 -0.49 -8.46
CA LEU A 196 23.66 -0.19 -8.50
C LEU A 196 23.07 0.06 -7.11
N GLY A 197 23.72 -0.40 -6.03
CA GLY A 197 23.33 -0.11 -4.64
C GLY A 197 21.82 -0.27 -4.38
N TYR A 198 21.15 0.84 -4.08
CA TYR A 198 19.71 0.89 -3.83
C TYR A 198 18.82 0.40 -4.99
N PHE A 199 19.29 0.43 -6.24
CA PHE A 199 18.53 -0.11 -7.37
C PHE A 199 18.36 -1.63 -7.30
N GLN A 200 19.25 -2.35 -6.61
CA GLN A 200 19.06 -3.78 -6.37
C GLN A 200 17.83 -4.05 -5.50
N VAL A 201 17.60 -3.21 -4.47
CA VAL A 201 16.40 -3.28 -3.63
C VAL A 201 15.15 -3.06 -4.48
N ILE A 202 15.16 -2.05 -5.36
CA ILE A 202 14.02 -1.72 -6.22
C ILE A 202 13.65 -2.89 -7.12
N ILE A 203 14.64 -3.48 -7.79
CA ILE A 203 14.44 -4.59 -8.72
C ILE A 203 13.93 -5.83 -7.96
N ALA A 204 14.60 -6.22 -6.89
CA ALA A 204 14.26 -7.42 -6.14
C ALA A 204 12.85 -7.35 -5.55
N VAL A 205 12.51 -6.24 -4.90
CA VAL A 205 11.21 -6.07 -4.24
C VAL A 205 10.07 -5.97 -5.26
N ASN A 206 10.26 -5.25 -6.38
CA ASN A 206 9.24 -5.19 -7.43
C ASN A 206 9.01 -6.57 -8.08
N LEU A 207 10.07 -7.31 -8.41
CA LEU A 207 9.91 -8.63 -9.02
C LEU A 207 9.18 -9.59 -8.08
N ALA A 208 9.55 -9.61 -6.79
CA ALA A 208 8.85 -10.41 -5.79
C ALA A 208 7.37 -9.98 -5.64
N ALA A 209 7.09 -8.69 -5.60
CA ALA A 209 5.73 -8.15 -5.53
C ALA A 209 4.89 -8.50 -6.78
N GLY A 210 5.50 -8.47 -7.97
CA GLY A 210 4.84 -8.83 -9.22
C GLY A 210 4.54 -10.31 -9.35
N VAL A 211 5.48 -11.18 -8.96
CA VAL A 211 5.28 -12.64 -8.97
C VAL A 211 4.20 -13.05 -7.97
N THR A 212 4.15 -12.40 -6.81
CA THR A 212 3.16 -12.70 -5.76
C THR A 212 1.82 -12.02 -5.99
N GLY A 213 1.75 -10.98 -6.83
CA GLY A 213 0.58 -10.12 -6.97
C GLY A 213 0.16 -9.45 -5.66
N SER A 214 1.11 -9.24 -4.73
CA SER A 214 0.85 -8.72 -3.40
C SER A 214 2.02 -7.89 -2.88
N SER A 215 1.73 -6.65 -2.47
CA SER A 215 2.73 -5.72 -1.95
C SER A 215 3.42 -6.26 -0.71
N SER A 216 2.64 -6.67 0.29
CA SER A 216 3.17 -7.21 1.55
C SER A 216 3.85 -8.56 1.35
N GLY A 217 3.32 -9.42 0.48
CA GLY A 217 3.89 -10.73 0.20
C GLY A 217 5.26 -10.64 -0.48
N GLY A 218 5.36 -9.80 -1.51
CA GLY A 218 6.61 -9.55 -2.23
C GLY A 218 7.67 -8.88 -1.36
N LEU A 219 7.27 -7.90 -0.55
CA LEU A 219 8.18 -7.24 0.40
C LEU A 219 8.77 -8.24 1.40
N SER A 220 7.93 -9.10 2.00
CA SER A 220 8.40 -10.12 2.92
C SER A 220 9.39 -11.07 2.26
N ILE A 221 9.06 -11.64 1.09
CA ILE A 221 9.94 -12.57 0.38
C ILE A 221 11.29 -11.91 0.06
N ALA A 222 11.28 -10.68 -0.46
CA ALA A 222 12.50 -9.98 -0.83
C ALA A 222 13.38 -9.66 0.38
N LEU A 223 12.81 -9.18 1.49
CA LEU A 223 13.59 -8.84 2.69
C LEU A 223 14.05 -10.08 3.45
N ASP A 224 13.24 -11.14 3.52
CA ASP A 224 13.63 -12.42 4.10
C ASP A 224 14.87 -12.99 3.41
N SER A 225 14.90 -12.85 2.09
CA SER A 225 15.98 -13.38 1.27
C SER A 225 17.22 -12.47 1.21
N LEU A 226 17.03 -11.17 1.06
CA LEU A 226 18.09 -10.26 0.60
C LEU A 226 18.45 -9.15 1.56
N SER A 227 17.78 -9.04 2.72
CA SER A 227 18.12 -8.04 3.73
C SER A 227 19.60 -8.11 4.12
N ASP A 228 20.14 -9.30 4.34
CA ASP A 228 21.57 -9.49 4.63
C ASP A 228 22.48 -9.01 3.50
N ARG A 229 22.09 -9.23 2.23
CA ARG A 229 22.85 -8.69 1.09
C ARG A 229 22.83 -7.16 1.09
N PHE A 230 21.67 -6.55 1.33
CA PHE A 230 21.53 -5.10 1.34
C PHE A 230 22.31 -4.44 2.49
N LEU A 231 22.27 -5.05 3.67
CA LEU A 231 22.86 -4.46 4.89
C LEU A 231 24.34 -4.84 5.08
N ASN A 232 24.71 -6.10 4.86
CA ASN A 232 26.06 -6.58 5.19
C ASN A 232 27.00 -6.64 3.98
N VAL A 233 26.48 -6.89 2.78
CA VAL A 233 27.31 -6.97 1.55
C VAL A 233 27.41 -5.60 0.87
N LEU A 234 26.28 -4.93 0.65
CA LEU A 234 26.22 -3.61 0.02
C LEU A 234 26.40 -2.44 1.02
N ASN A 235 26.33 -2.73 2.32
CA ASN A 235 26.47 -1.74 3.40
C ASN A 235 25.54 -0.52 3.22
N LEU A 236 24.28 -0.77 2.81
CA LEU A 236 23.28 0.27 2.60
C LEU A 236 22.67 0.74 3.93
N ASN A 237 22.23 1.99 4.01
CA ASN A 237 21.56 2.51 5.19
C ASN A 237 20.20 1.79 5.41
N PRO A 238 19.96 1.14 6.57
CA PRO A 238 18.73 0.39 6.83
C PRO A 238 17.45 1.21 6.67
N GLU A 239 17.45 2.49 7.06
CA GLU A 239 16.27 3.35 6.92
C GLU A 239 15.98 3.70 5.45
N ALA A 240 17.02 3.91 4.66
CA ALA A 240 16.87 4.14 3.23
C ALA A 240 16.38 2.87 2.52
N VAL A 241 16.95 1.71 2.86
CA VAL A 241 16.48 0.40 2.37
C VAL A 241 15.02 0.18 2.75
N HIS A 242 14.62 0.48 3.99
CA HIS A 242 13.23 0.40 4.43
C HIS A 242 12.31 1.19 3.51
N ARG A 243 12.62 2.47 3.30
CA ARG A 243 11.74 3.34 2.52
C ARG A 243 11.67 2.91 1.06
N ILE A 244 12.82 2.61 0.45
CA ILE A 244 12.90 2.19 -0.94
C ILE A 244 12.20 0.84 -1.14
N ALA A 245 12.36 -0.11 -0.22
CA ALA A 245 11.68 -1.39 -0.27
C ALA A 245 10.16 -1.23 -0.13
N CYS A 246 9.68 -0.44 0.84
CA CYS A 246 8.26 -0.15 1.00
C CYS A 246 7.66 0.46 -0.27
N ILE A 247 8.27 1.49 -0.84
CA ILE A 247 7.79 2.12 -2.09
C ILE A 247 7.80 1.13 -3.26
N SER A 248 8.89 0.36 -3.39
CA SER A 248 9.06 -0.61 -4.48
C SER A 248 8.05 -1.76 -4.39
N SER A 249 7.63 -2.13 -3.19
CA SER A 249 6.62 -3.18 -3.00
C SER A 249 5.25 -2.79 -3.51
N GLY A 250 4.97 -1.49 -3.66
CA GLY A 250 3.71 -1.01 -4.24
C GLY A 250 3.77 -0.79 -5.73
N GLY A 251 4.79 -1.27 -6.45
CA GLY A 251 4.92 -1.10 -7.90
C GLY A 251 4.25 -2.23 -8.68
N LEU A 252 4.98 -3.32 -8.94
CA LEU A 252 4.45 -4.44 -9.72
C LEU A 252 3.39 -5.28 -9.00
N ASP A 253 3.05 -4.99 -7.74
CA ASP A 253 2.00 -5.72 -7.03
C ASP A 253 0.63 -5.56 -7.69
N SER A 254 0.36 -4.37 -8.24
CA SER A 254 -0.94 -3.94 -8.77
C SER A 254 -1.12 -4.28 -10.26
N LEU A 255 -0.39 -5.28 -10.76
CA LEU A 255 -0.60 -5.85 -12.10
C LEU A 255 -2.02 -6.43 -12.23
N PRO A 256 -2.56 -6.64 -13.45
CA PRO A 256 -3.98 -6.97 -13.65
C PRO A 256 -4.39 -8.35 -13.09
N CYS A 257 -3.43 -9.15 -12.62
CA CYS A 257 -3.65 -10.38 -11.87
C CYS A 257 -3.91 -10.15 -10.36
N ASN A 258 -3.73 -8.94 -9.85
CA ASN A 258 -3.90 -8.60 -8.45
C ASN A 258 -5.37 -8.70 -8.02
N GLY A 259 -5.66 -9.56 -7.05
CA GLY A 259 -7.01 -9.79 -6.55
C GLY A 259 -7.65 -8.56 -5.91
N THR A 260 -6.87 -7.71 -5.23
CA THR A 260 -7.37 -6.45 -4.63
C THR A 260 -7.84 -5.48 -5.70
N VAL A 261 -7.07 -5.31 -6.79
CA VAL A 261 -7.45 -4.45 -7.92
C VAL A 261 -8.73 -4.97 -8.59
N LEU A 262 -8.83 -6.27 -8.83
CA LEU A 262 -10.01 -6.87 -9.43
C LEU A 262 -11.25 -6.75 -8.53
N ASN A 263 -11.08 -6.96 -7.23
CA ASN A 263 -12.15 -6.79 -6.25
C ASN A 263 -12.60 -5.34 -6.13
N GLU A 264 -11.66 -4.39 -6.11
CA GLU A 264 -11.96 -2.95 -6.05
C GLU A 264 -12.76 -2.50 -7.28
N LEU A 265 -12.34 -2.92 -8.48
CA LEU A 265 -13.08 -2.64 -9.72
C LEU A 265 -14.46 -3.32 -9.74
N ALA A 266 -14.57 -4.55 -9.24
CA ALA A 266 -15.85 -5.24 -9.12
C ALA A 266 -16.81 -4.54 -8.14
N MET A 267 -16.31 -4.06 -7.00
CA MET A 267 -17.09 -3.27 -6.04
C MET A 267 -17.51 -1.93 -6.63
N ALA A 268 -16.63 -1.31 -7.43
CA ALA A 268 -16.94 -0.09 -8.16
C ALA A 268 -17.82 -0.32 -9.41
N LYS A 269 -18.29 -1.55 -9.69
CA LYS A 269 -19.09 -1.88 -10.88
C LYS A 269 -18.41 -1.46 -12.19
N LEU A 270 -17.08 -1.63 -12.25
CA LEU A 270 -16.27 -1.30 -13.41
C LEU A 270 -15.62 -2.57 -13.98
N PRO A 271 -15.77 -2.85 -15.28
CA PRO A 271 -15.03 -3.93 -15.89
C PRO A 271 -13.52 -3.57 -15.93
N PRO A 272 -12.60 -4.52 -15.69
CA PRO A 272 -11.16 -4.24 -15.63
C PRO A 272 -10.62 -3.50 -16.85
N ARG A 273 -11.08 -3.87 -18.05
CA ARG A 273 -10.71 -3.22 -19.32
C ARG A 273 -11.02 -1.72 -19.38
N VAL A 274 -11.91 -1.20 -18.53
CA VAL A 274 -12.32 0.22 -18.48
C VAL A 274 -11.65 0.94 -17.31
N GLY A 275 -11.69 0.39 -16.10
CA GLY A 275 -11.25 1.07 -14.89
C GLY A 275 -9.77 0.87 -14.51
N TYR A 276 -9.08 -0.10 -15.11
CA TYR A 276 -7.71 -0.46 -14.69
C TYR A 276 -6.65 0.57 -15.07
N ARG A 277 -6.81 1.26 -16.21
CA ARG A 277 -5.76 2.14 -16.75
C ARG A 277 -5.31 3.23 -15.75
N PRO A 278 -6.20 3.99 -15.09
CA PRO A 278 -5.78 4.94 -14.05
C PRO A 278 -5.05 4.28 -12.89
N MET A 279 -5.51 3.10 -12.45
CA MET A 279 -4.84 2.36 -11.37
C MET A 279 -3.43 1.98 -11.79
N PHE A 280 -3.24 1.39 -12.98
CA PHE A 280 -1.92 1.02 -13.50
C PHE A 280 -0.93 2.20 -13.51
N VAL A 281 -1.36 3.39 -13.95
CA VAL A 281 -0.45 4.55 -13.99
C VAL A 281 -0.08 5.03 -12.58
N LEU A 282 -1.03 5.02 -11.65
CA LEU A 282 -0.86 5.60 -10.32
C LEU A 282 -0.30 4.64 -9.29
N THR A 283 -0.50 3.34 -9.48
CA THR A 283 -0.07 2.30 -8.56
C THR A 283 1.02 1.41 -9.14
N VAL A 284 1.28 1.40 -10.45
CA VAL A 284 2.44 0.66 -10.99
C VAL A 284 3.53 1.62 -11.45
N ILE A 285 3.18 2.51 -12.39
CA ILE A 285 4.16 3.42 -12.99
C ILE A 285 4.67 4.43 -11.95
N THR A 286 3.76 5.07 -11.20
CA THR A 286 4.14 6.10 -10.24
C THR A 286 5.06 5.57 -9.14
N PRO A 287 4.79 4.43 -8.47
CA PRO A 287 5.69 3.90 -7.45
C PRO A 287 7.04 3.44 -8.01
N ILE A 288 7.09 2.85 -9.21
CA ILE A 288 8.37 2.47 -9.87
C ILE A 288 9.21 3.70 -10.20
N LEU A 289 8.62 4.74 -10.79
CA LEU A 289 9.34 5.97 -11.09
C LEU A 289 9.79 6.66 -9.79
N THR A 290 8.94 6.70 -8.78
CA THR A 290 9.24 7.30 -7.48
C THR A 290 10.36 6.53 -6.78
N SER A 291 10.33 5.20 -6.76
CA SER A 291 11.40 4.40 -6.14
C SER A 291 12.72 4.56 -6.88
N CYS A 292 12.74 4.62 -8.21
CA CYS A 292 13.95 4.90 -8.99
C CYS A 292 14.54 6.27 -8.68
N LEU A 293 13.71 7.31 -8.61
CA LEU A 293 14.16 8.67 -8.26
C LEU A 293 14.69 8.74 -6.83
N ILE A 294 14.00 8.11 -5.88
CA ILE A 294 14.43 8.07 -4.48
C ILE A 294 15.68 7.22 -4.31
N GLY A 295 15.81 6.10 -5.03
CA GLY A 295 17.01 5.28 -5.07
C GLY A 295 18.21 6.06 -5.58
N LEU A 296 18.03 6.84 -6.66
CA LEU A 296 19.05 7.74 -7.19
C LEU A 296 19.47 8.79 -6.15
N VAL A 297 18.50 9.45 -5.52
CA VAL A 297 18.74 10.44 -4.46
C VAL A 297 19.47 9.81 -3.28
N ALA A 298 19.06 8.62 -2.84
CA ALA A 298 19.70 7.88 -1.75
C ALA A 298 21.14 7.47 -2.07
N THR A 299 21.46 7.20 -3.34
CA THR A 299 22.84 6.94 -3.77
C THR A 299 23.73 8.19 -3.64
N PHE A 300 23.21 9.38 -3.95
CA PHE A 300 23.97 10.64 -3.83
C PHE A 300 24.02 11.21 -2.42
N ILE A 301 22.97 10.96 -1.61
CA ILE A 301 22.92 11.34 -0.19
C ILE A 301 23.66 10.30 0.68
N GLY A 302 23.99 9.13 0.12
CA GLY A 302 24.54 7.97 0.83
C GLY A 302 25.86 8.26 1.55
N GLY A 303 25.84 8.20 2.89
CA GLY A 303 27.06 8.17 3.70
C GLY A 303 27.06 8.98 5.00
N LEU A 304 25.91 9.34 5.56
CA LEU A 304 25.79 9.75 6.97
C LEU A 304 24.90 8.77 7.73
#